data_AF-A0A961HZP4-F1
#
_entry.id   AF-A0A961HZP4-F1
#
_cell.length_a   1.000
_cell.length_b   1.000
_cell.length_c   1.000
_cell.angle_alpha   90.00
_cell.angle_beta   90.00
_cell.angle_gamma   90.00
#
_symmetry.space_group_name_H-M   'P 1'
#
loop_
_entity.id
_entity.type
_entity.pdbx_description
1 polymer ?
#
loop_
_entity_poly.entity_id
_entity_poly.type
_entity_poly.pdbx_seq_one_letter_code
_entity_poly.pdbx_strand_id
1 'polypeptide(L)'
;MSDTRHTRVLIIGSGPAGYTAGVYASRAMLEPLLVQGIEPGGQLTTTTEVENWPGDTEVQGPDLMLRMEAHAKAMGCEIVGDIITDLDLSRRPFRATGDSGTLYTADAVILATGARAKWLGLPSEEKFKGFGVSACATCDGFFYRGQEIVVVGGGNTAVEEALFLTNFASKVTLIHRRDELRAEKILEHRLLKNPKIVPLWFHTLEEVVGT
;
A
#
# COMPACT_ATOMS: atom_id res chain seq x y z
N MET A 1 17.65 29.57 -9.54
CA MET A 1 18.58 29.06 -8.51
C MET A 1 17.85 27.94 -7.82
N SER A 2 18.42 26.74 -7.73
CA SER A 2 17.79 25.65 -6.97
C SER A 2 17.76 26.04 -5.50
N ASP A 3 16.56 26.13 -4.94
CA ASP A 3 16.39 26.41 -3.52
C ASP A 3 16.98 25.26 -2.71
N THR A 4 17.68 25.56 -1.61
CA THR A 4 18.29 24.54 -0.75
C THR A 4 17.64 24.61 0.62
N ARG A 5 17.02 23.51 1.04
CA ARG A 5 16.26 23.42 2.28
C ARG A 5 16.92 22.41 3.21
N HIS A 6 17.29 22.85 4.41
CA HIS A 6 17.84 21.97 5.43
C HIS A 6 16.78 21.63 6.49
N THR A 7 16.75 20.38 6.95
CA THR A 7 15.91 19.93 8.07
C THR A 7 16.65 18.92 8.92
N ARG A 8 16.30 18.79 10.20
CA ARG A 8 16.84 17.72 11.05
C ARG A 8 16.30 16.34 10.63
N VAL A 9 15.04 16.29 10.21
CA VAL A 9 14.37 15.04 9.81
C VAL A 9 13.57 15.27 8.54
N LEU A 10 14.02 14.65 7.45
CA LEU A 10 13.28 14.58 6.19
C LEU A 10 12.46 13.30 6.13
N ILE A 11 11.16 13.43 5.90
CA ILE A 11 10.23 12.30 5.74
C ILE A 11 9.84 12.24 4.27
N ILE A 12 10.04 11.11 3.61
CA ILE A 12 9.72 10.93 2.19
C ILE A 12 8.54 9.97 2.08
N GLY A 13 7.36 10.51 1.76
CA GLY A 13 6.11 9.77 1.62
C GLY A 13 5.04 10.23 2.61
N SER A 14 3.79 10.27 2.14
CA SER A 14 2.62 10.85 2.82
C SER A 14 1.53 9.83 3.18
N GLY A 15 1.88 8.54 3.28
CA GLY A 15 0.96 7.54 3.82
C GLY A 15 0.84 7.62 5.36
N PRO A 16 0.11 6.68 5.98
CA PRO A 16 -0.05 6.61 7.44
C PRO A 16 1.29 6.61 8.19
N ALA A 17 2.30 5.93 7.65
CA ALA A 17 3.65 5.88 8.22
C ALA A 17 4.32 7.27 8.23
N GLY A 18 4.22 8.01 7.12
CA GLY A 18 4.82 9.33 6.98
C GLY A 18 4.16 10.36 7.90
N TYR A 19 2.83 10.42 7.91
CA TYR A 19 2.10 11.33 8.80
C TYR A 19 2.31 11.02 10.28
N THR A 20 2.35 9.73 10.66
CA THR A 20 2.66 9.34 12.04
C THR A 20 4.08 9.75 12.43
N ALA A 21 5.06 9.53 11.55
CA ALA A 21 6.43 9.99 11.77
C ALA A 21 6.49 11.52 11.93
N GLY A 22 5.74 12.27 11.11
CA GLY A 22 5.63 13.72 11.20
C GLY A 22 5.09 14.18 12.56
N VAL A 23 3.98 13.59 13.01
CA VAL A 23 3.40 13.88 14.34
C VAL A 23 4.44 13.70 15.45
N TYR A 24 5.13 12.56 15.49
CA TYR A 24 6.06 12.27 16.57
C TYR A 24 7.37 13.08 16.49
N ALA A 25 7.90 13.31 15.29
CA ALA A 25 9.08 14.15 15.12
C ALA A 25 8.80 15.62 15.49
N SER A 26 7.62 16.15 15.16
CA SER A 26 7.23 17.50 15.57
C SER A 26 7.05 17.61 17.08
N ARG A 27 6.43 16.61 17.71
CA ARG A 27 6.30 16.54 19.18
C ARG A 27 7.65 16.46 19.90
N ALA A 28 8.67 15.90 19.24
CA ALA A 28 10.05 15.89 19.73
C ALA A 28 10.81 17.20 19.44
N MET A 29 10.12 18.26 18.99
CA MET A 29 10.70 19.56 18.64
C MET A 29 11.79 19.42 17.58
N LEU A 30 11.62 18.52 16.60
CA LEU A 30 12.59 18.29 15.51
C LEU A 30 12.31 19.10 14.24
N GLU A 31 11.17 19.80 14.17
CA GLU A 31 10.75 20.59 12.99
C GLU A 31 10.86 19.78 11.69
N PRO A 32 10.19 18.61 11.61
CA PRO A 32 10.32 17.71 10.47
C PRO A 32 9.71 18.31 9.20
N LEU A 33 10.30 17.97 8.07
CA LEU A 33 9.77 18.27 6.74
C LEU A 33 9.35 16.97 6.06
N LEU A 34 8.10 16.88 5.63
CA LEU A 34 7.54 15.77 4.89
C LEU A 34 7.33 16.15 3.42
N VAL A 35 7.88 15.36 2.50
CA VAL A 35 7.66 15.47 1.06
C VAL A 35 6.59 14.46 0.64
N GLN A 36 5.47 14.95 0.06
CA GLN A 36 4.27 14.14 -0.12
C GLN A 36 4.40 13.05 -1.19
N GLY A 37 5.10 13.33 -2.29
CA GLY A 37 5.17 12.46 -3.46
C GLY A 37 3.96 12.60 -4.39
N ILE A 38 3.85 11.64 -5.32
CA ILE A 38 2.88 11.66 -6.44
C ILE A 38 1.43 11.48 -5.97
N GLU A 39 1.23 10.75 -4.88
CA GLU A 39 -0.08 10.36 -4.37
C GLU A 39 -0.19 10.79 -2.89
N PRO A 40 -0.54 12.07 -2.62
CA PRO A 40 -0.72 12.57 -1.25
C PRO A 40 -1.73 11.74 -0.46
N GLY A 41 -1.32 11.18 0.69
CA GLY A 41 -2.14 10.25 1.48
C GLY A 41 -1.89 8.77 1.16
N GLY A 42 -1.23 8.46 0.04
CA GLY A 42 -0.89 7.10 -0.37
C GLY A 42 -2.12 6.23 -0.68
N GLN A 43 -1.91 4.91 -0.59
CA GLN A 43 -2.84 3.91 -1.13
C GLN A 43 -4.26 3.97 -0.53
N LEU A 44 -4.42 4.42 0.72
CA LEU A 44 -5.73 4.57 1.36
C LEU A 44 -6.61 5.63 0.68
N THR A 45 -6.06 6.51 -0.15
CA THR A 45 -6.87 7.44 -0.95
C THR A 45 -7.66 6.74 -2.06
N THR A 46 -7.32 5.49 -2.37
CA THR A 46 -7.99 4.68 -3.40
C THR A 46 -8.94 3.64 -2.83
N THR A 47 -9.01 3.50 -1.50
CA THR A 47 -9.98 2.63 -0.85
C THR A 47 -11.22 3.42 -0.45
N THR A 48 -12.40 2.84 -0.62
CA THR A 48 -13.64 3.44 -0.14
C THR A 48 -13.69 3.31 1.38
N GLU A 49 -13.85 2.10 1.91
CA GLU A 49 -14.14 1.85 3.32
C GLU A 49 -12.94 1.22 4.05
N VAL A 50 -12.72 1.62 5.30
CA VAL A 50 -11.69 1.10 6.21
C VAL A 50 -12.34 0.77 7.56
N GLU A 51 -12.46 -0.52 7.85
CA GLU A 51 -13.09 -1.02 9.09
C GLU A 51 -12.07 -1.55 10.11
N ASN A 52 -10.80 -1.61 9.73
CA ASN A 52 -9.73 -2.22 10.53
C ASN A 52 -8.73 -1.19 11.08
N TRP A 53 -9.11 0.09 11.11
CA TRP A 53 -8.31 1.16 11.70
C TRP A 53 -8.74 1.43 13.15
N PRO A 54 -7.91 1.11 14.16
CA PRO A 54 -8.28 1.35 15.55
C PRO A 54 -8.49 2.86 15.82
N GLY A 55 -9.68 3.20 16.31
CA GLY A 55 -10.09 4.58 16.57
C GLY A 55 -11.34 5.00 15.80
N ASP A 56 -11.71 4.26 14.75
CA ASP A 56 -12.95 4.41 14.01
C ASP A 56 -13.61 3.03 13.87
N THR A 57 -14.93 2.94 13.96
CA THR A 57 -15.65 1.70 13.63
C THR A 57 -15.67 1.46 12.12
N GLU A 58 -15.71 2.55 11.35
CA GLU A 58 -15.70 2.60 9.90
C GLU A 58 -15.25 4.02 9.51
N VAL A 59 -14.42 4.14 8.47
CA VAL A 59 -14.09 5.45 7.89
C VAL A 59 -13.74 5.33 6.41
N GLN A 60 -13.99 6.40 5.65
CA GLN A 60 -13.52 6.45 4.27
C GLN A 60 -12.01 6.65 4.21
N GLY A 61 -11.34 5.92 3.31
CA GLY A 61 -9.88 5.98 3.16
C GLY A 61 -9.32 7.40 2.95
N PRO A 62 -9.86 8.19 2.00
CA PRO A 62 -9.46 9.60 1.81
C PRO A 62 -9.65 10.46 3.06
N ASP A 63 -10.77 10.30 3.78
CA ASP A 63 -11.09 11.09 4.97
C ASP A 63 -10.13 10.77 6.13
N LEU A 64 -9.73 9.50 6.28
CA LEU A 64 -8.70 9.12 7.24
C LEU A 64 -7.36 9.80 6.91
N MET A 65 -6.96 9.85 5.64
CA MET A 65 -5.71 10.50 5.23
C MET A 65 -5.72 12.01 5.42
N LEU A 66 -6.84 12.67 5.13
CA LEU A 66 -7.02 14.10 5.43
C LEU A 66 -6.90 14.39 6.93
N ARG A 67 -7.49 13.55 7.80
CA ARG A 67 -7.37 13.69 9.26
C ARG A 67 -5.91 13.50 9.73
N MET A 68 -5.20 12.52 9.17
CA MET A 68 -3.79 12.28 9.51
C MET A 68 -2.88 13.42 9.06
N GLU A 69 -3.08 13.96 7.86
CA GLU A 69 -2.35 15.13 7.36
C GLU A 69 -2.59 16.36 8.25
N ALA A 70 -3.85 16.63 8.58
CA ALA A 70 -4.23 17.74 9.45
C ALA A 70 -3.59 17.61 10.85
N HIS A 71 -3.55 16.40 11.41
CA HIS A 71 -2.89 16.15 12.70
C HIS A 71 -1.38 16.42 12.63
N ALA A 72 -0.70 15.93 11.57
CA ALA A 72 0.72 16.20 11.37
C ALA A 72 1.02 17.70 11.27
N LYS A 73 0.23 18.44 10.47
CA LYS A 73 0.32 19.91 10.35
C LYS A 73 0.08 20.61 11.69
N ALA A 74 -0.96 20.22 12.43
CA ALA A 74 -1.30 20.82 13.71
C ALA A 74 -0.21 20.63 14.78
N MET A 75 0.56 19.54 14.71
CA MET A 75 1.71 19.31 15.59
C MET A 75 2.98 20.06 15.16
N GLY A 76 2.99 20.69 13.98
CA GLY A 76 4.11 21.47 13.46
C GLY A 76 4.96 20.74 12.43
N CYS A 77 4.48 19.64 11.83
CA CYS A 77 5.15 19.03 10.68
C CYS A 77 4.96 19.94 9.46
N GLU A 78 6.06 20.34 8.82
CA GLU A 78 5.96 20.99 7.52
C GLU A 78 5.67 19.93 6.46
N ILE A 79 4.72 20.20 5.58
CA ILE A 79 4.33 19.29 4.51
C ILE A 79 4.44 20.02 3.17
N VAL A 80 5.22 19.44 2.26
CA VAL A 80 5.54 20.03 0.96
C VAL A 80 5.09 19.10 -0.16
N GLY A 81 4.37 19.68 -1.13
CA GLY A 81 4.09 19.04 -2.40
C GLY A 81 5.32 19.06 -3.30
N ASP A 82 6.07 17.97 -3.29
CA ASP A 82 7.20 17.70 -4.19
C ASP A 82 7.38 16.17 -4.31
N ILE A 83 8.26 15.73 -5.20
CA ILE A 83 8.62 14.33 -5.40
C ILE A 83 10.13 14.21 -5.25
N ILE A 84 10.62 13.38 -4.32
CA ILE A 84 12.04 13.07 -4.27
C ILE A 84 12.39 12.12 -5.42
N THR A 85 13.30 12.56 -6.30
CA THR A 85 13.75 11.82 -7.48
C THR A 85 15.10 11.13 -7.25
N ASP A 86 15.93 11.66 -6.36
CA ASP A 86 17.24 11.10 -6.01
C ASP A 86 17.55 11.28 -4.52
N LEU A 87 18.27 10.32 -3.92
CA LEU A 87 18.68 10.34 -2.52
C LEU A 87 20.11 9.82 -2.35
N ASP A 88 21.05 10.73 -2.06
CA ASP A 88 22.45 10.43 -1.75
C ASP A 88 22.63 10.21 -0.23
N LEU A 89 22.87 8.94 0.14
CA LEU A 89 23.12 8.49 1.50
C LEU A 89 24.62 8.31 1.82
N SER A 90 25.52 8.62 0.88
CA SER A 90 26.97 8.35 1.02
C SER A 90 27.66 9.22 2.06
N ARG A 91 27.06 10.35 2.42
CA ARG A 91 27.61 11.36 3.35
C ARG A 91 26.49 12.09 4.09
N ARG A 92 26.85 12.71 5.21
CA ARG A 92 25.93 13.52 6.03
C ARG A 92 26.28 15.02 5.94
N PRO A 93 25.28 15.93 6.01
CA PRO A 93 23.84 15.63 5.96
C PRO A 93 23.47 14.97 4.63
N PHE A 94 22.51 14.05 4.67
CA PHE A 94 22.02 13.35 3.50
C PHE A 94 21.41 14.35 2.52
N ARG A 95 21.43 14.03 1.23
CA ARG A 95 20.95 14.94 0.17
C ARG A 95 19.85 14.27 -0.62
N ALA A 96 18.71 14.92 -0.74
CA ALA A 96 17.60 14.47 -1.57
C ALA A 96 17.26 15.56 -2.60
N THR A 97 17.09 15.15 -3.86
CA THR A 97 16.73 16.07 -4.94
C THR A 97 15.23 15.96 -5.20
N GLY A 98 14.53 17.09 -5.14
CA GLY A 98 13.13 17.19 -5.53
C GLY A 98 12.97 17.35 -7.05
N ASP A 99 11.87 16.86 -7.60
CA ASP A 99 11.49 17.07 -8.99
C ASP A 99 11.29 18.57 -9.31
N SER A 100 10.90 19.36 -8.30
CA SER A 100 10.89 20.82 -8.35
C SER A 100 12.26 21.47 -8.62
N GLY A 101 13.35 20.71 -8.51
CA GLY A 101 14.72 21.20 -8.51
C GLY A 101 15.22 21.67 -7.14
N THR A 102 14.39 21.59 -6.09
CA THR A 102 14.78 21.89 -4.70
C THR A 102 15.76 20.84 -4.21
N LEU A 103 16.86 21.27 -3.58
CA LEU A 103 17.78 20.40 -2.88
C LEU A 103 17.43 20.34 -1.40
N TYR A 104 16.99 19.19 -0.93
CA TYR A 104 16.78 18.93 0.49
C TYR A 104 18.06 18.36 1.10
N THR A 105 18.45 18.87 2.27
CA THR A 105 19.52 18.28 3.08
C THR A 105 18.99 17.91 4.45
N ALA A 106 19.38 16.75 4.97
CA ALA A 106 18.83 16.26 6.23
C ALA A 106 19.83 15.51 7.11
N ASP A 107 19.76 15.71 8.43
CA ASP A 107 20.57 14.96 9.38
C ASP A 107 20.12 13.50 9.47
N ALA A 108 18.80 13.27 9.37
CA ALA A 108 18.16 11.96 9.31
C ALA A 108 17.07 11.93 8.23
N VAL A 109 16.84 10.75 7.64
CA VAL A 109 15.81 10.52 6.63
C VAL A 109 14.93 9.35 7.05
N ILE A 110 13.61 9.50 6.92
CA ILE A 110 12.61 8.45 7.10
C ILE A 110 12.01 8.14 5.73
N LEU A 111 12.23 6.93 5.22
CA LEU A 111 11.60 6.44 3.99
C LEU A 111 10.24 5.83 4.32
N ALA A 112 9.17 6.55 3.98
CA ALA A 112 7.77 6.15 4.17
C ALA A 112 7.03 6.14 2.82
N THR A 113 7.73 5.78 1.74
CA THR A 113 7.26 5.84 0.35
C THR A 113 6.20 4.79 -0.01
N GLY A 114 5.99 3.81 0.87
CA GLY A 114 4.99 2.77 0.71
C GLY A 114 5.33 1.75 -0.37
N ALA A 115 4.31 1.00 -0.76
CA ALA A 115 4.32 0.08 -1.89
C ALA A 115 2.97 0.17 -2.59
N ARG A 116 2.92 -0.24 -3.86
CA ARG A 116 1.67 -0.30 -4.63
C ARG A 116 1.37 -1.73 -5.02
N ALA A 117 0.10 -2.10 -4.95
CA ALA A 117 -0.38 -3.34 -5.54
C ALA A 117 -0.03 -3.37 -7.03
N LYS A 118 0.44 -4.52 -7.50
CA LYS A 118 0.67 -4.76 -8.93
C LYS A 118 -0.61 -5.32 -9.52
N TRP A 119 -1.22 -4.53 -10.39
CA TRP A 119 -2.41 -4.91 -11.14
C TRP A 119 -2.02 -5.56 -12.48
N LEU A 120 -2.94 -6.31 -13.07
CA LEU A 120 -2.75 -6.93 -14.38
C LEU A 120 -2.83 -5.92 -15.53
N GLY A 121 -3.48 -4.77 -15.30
CA GLY A 121 -3.63 -3.69 -16.26
C GLY A 121 -4.81 -3.88 -17.21
N LEU A 122 -5.84 -4.63 -16.79
CA LEU A 122 -7.02 -4.90 -17.61
C LEU A 122 -8.04 -3.76 -17.50
N PRO A 123 -8.68 -3.32 -18.59
CA PRO A 123 -9.75 -2.32 -18.49
C PRO A 123 -10.91 -2.74 -17.57
N SER A 124 -11.24 -4.04 -17.55
CA SER A 124 -12.26 -4.60 -16.67
C SER A 124 -11.82 -4.66 -15.21
N GLU A 125 -10.52 -4.82 -14.93
CA GLU A 125 -9.97 -4.76 -13.57
C GLU A 125 -10.18 -3.37 -12.96
N GLU A 126 -9.94 -2.31 -13.73
CA GLU A 126 -10.21 -0.93 -13.27
C GLU A 126 -11.71 -0.66 -13.10
N LYS A 127 -12.55 -1.13 -14.04
CA LYS A 127 -14.01 -0.95 -13.99
C LYS A 127 -14.63 -1.54 -12.71
N PHE A 128 -14.15 -2.70 -12.26
CA PHE A 128 -14.71 -3.43 -11.12
C PHE A 128 -13.91 -3.27 -9.82
N LYS A 129 -12.92 -2.39 -9.79
CA LYS A 129 -12.09 -2.12 -8.60
C LYS A 129 -12.96 -1.57 -7.46
N GLY A 130 -12.92 -2.24 -6.31
CA GLY A 130 -13.82 -1.95 -5.17
C GLY A 130 -15.23 -2.53 -5.32
N PHE A 131 -15.58 -3.12 -6.47
CA PHE A 131 -16.87 -3.73 -6.78
C PHE A 131 -16.73 -5.20 -7.20
N GLY A 132 -15.93 -5.98 -6.46
CA GLY A 132 -15.61 -7.37 -6.81
C GLY A 132 -14.14 -7.63 -7.11
N VAL A 133 -13.37 -6.58 -7.46
CA VAL A 133 -11.93 -6.66 -7.70
C VAL A 133 -11.19 -5.95 -6.58
N SER A 134 -10.28 -6.69 -5.93
CA SER A 134 -9.44 -6.22 -4.83
C SER A 134 -8.01 -6.74 -4.97
N ALA A 135 -7.07 -6.06 -4.32
CA ALA A 135 -5.68 -6.47 -4.17
C ALA A 135 -5.27 -6.72 -2.70
N CYS A 136 -6.22 -6.80 -1.77
CA CYS A 136 -5.96 -7.05 -0.35
C CYS A 136 -7.02 -7.98 0.25
N ALA A 137 -6.74 -9.28 0.34
CA ALA A 137 -7.64 -10.23 0.97
C ALA A 137 -7.94 -9.90 2.43
N THR A 138 -6.94 -9.42 3.18
CA THR A 138 -7.12 -9.07 4.60
C THR A 138 -8.08 -7.90 4.79
N CYS A 139 -8.14 -7.00 3.82
CA CYS A 139 -9.01 -5.83 3.83
C CYS A 139 -10.45 -6.25 3.51
N ASP A 140 -10.64 -7.01 2.42
CA ASP A 140 -11.98 -7.16 1.83
C ASP A 140 -12.58 -8.57 1.93
N GLY A 141 -11.79 -9.56 2.33
CA GLY A 141 -12.19 -10.97 2.34
C GLY A 141 -13.44 -11.27 3.17
N PHE A 142 -13.69 -10.46 4.21
CA PHE A 142 -14.87 -10.56 5.06
C PHE A 142 -16.18 -10.32 4.30
N PHE A 143 -16.20 -9.36 3.37
CA PHE A 143 -17.41 -8.98 2.60
C PHE A 143 -17.89 -10.10 1.66
N TYR A 144 -17.01 -11.01 1.28
CA TYR A 144 -17.29 -12.12 0.36
C TYR A 144 -17.56 -13.46 1.07
N ARG A 145 -18.06 -13.41 2.32
CA ARG A 145 -18.38 -14.61 3.09
C ARG A 145 -19.37 -15.51 2.34
N GLY A 146 -19.02 -16.79 2.23
CA GLY A 146 -19.82 -17.81 1.54
C GLY A 146 -19.75 -17.76 0.01
N GLN A 147 -19.09 -16.77 -0.58
CA GLN A 147 -18.93 -16.65 -2.03
C GLN A 147 -17.78 -17.52 -2.54
N GLU A 148 -17.79 -17.81 -3.84
CA GLU A 148 -16.61 -18.34 -4.54
C GLU A 148 -15.69 -17.19 -4.93
N ILE A 149 -14.41 -17.30 -4.61
CA ILE A 149 -13.42 -16.23 -4.82
C ILE A 149 -12.31 -16.73 -5.73
N VAL A 150 -11.77 -15.84 -6.56
CA VAL A 150 -10.60 -16.09 -7.40
C VAL A 150 -9.40 -15.32 -6.85
N VAL A 151 -8.24 -15.97 -6.78
CA VAL A 151 -6.95 -15.33 -6.48
C VAL A 151 -6.04 -15.50 -7.69
N VAL A 152 -5.47 -14.40 -8.18
CA VAL A 152 -4.54 -14.42 -9.32
C VAL A 152 -3.12 -14.21 -8.83
N GLY A 153 -2.25 -15.19 -9.07
CA GLY A 153 -0.83 -15.08 -8.70
C GLY A 153 -0.19 -16.44 -8.42
N GLY A 154 1.05 -16.43 -7.95
CA GLY A 154 1.73 -17.68 -7.58
C GLY A 154 3.03 -17.50 -6.80
N GLY A 155 3.20 -16.36 -6.14
CA GLY A 155 4.24 -16.18 -5.12
C GLY A 155 3.68 -16.39 -3.71
N ASN A 156 4.51 -16.17 -2.69
CA ASN A 156 4.07 -16.23 -1.27
C ASN A 156 2.77 -15.44 -1.03
N THR A 157 2.68 -14.20 -1.53
CA THR A 157 1.49 -13.35 -1.37
C THR A 157 0.21 -14.04 -1.84
N ALA A 158 0.21 -14.61 -3.06
CA ALA A 158 -0.98 -15.27 -3.59
C ALA A 158 -1.37 -16.50 -2.78
N VAL A 159 -0.38 -17.25 -2.28
CA VAL A 159 -0.62 -18.45 -1.46
C VAL A 159 -1.17 -18.08 -0.08
N GLU A 160 -0.60 -17.07 0.57
CA GLU A 160 -1.06 -16.56 1.87
C GLU A 160 -2.47 -15.97 1.77
N GLU A 161 -2.73 -15.14 0.76
CA GLU A 161 -4.04 -14.54 0.51
C GLU A 161 -5.10 -15.63 0.22
N ALA A 162 -4.79 -16.61 -0.63
CA ALA A 162 -5.70 -17.70 -0.93
C ALA A 162 -6.03 -18.53 0.32
N LEU A 163 -5.03 -18.86 1.14
CA LEU A 163 -5.23 -19.55 2.42
C LEU A 163 -6.09 -18.72 3.38
N PHE A 164 -5.82 -17.42 3.50
CA PHE A 164 -6.60 -16.51 4.35
C PHE A 164 -8.07 -16.46 3.91
N LEU A 165 -8.34 -16.34 2.61
CA LEU A 165 -9.70 -16.25 2.07
C LEU A 165 -10.52 -17.52 2.32
N THR A 166 -9.89 -18.69 2.53
CA THR A 166 -10.63 -19.92 2.86
C THR A 166 -11.40 -19.85 4.19
N ASN A 167 -11.07 -18.89 5.07
CA ASN A 167 -11.80 -18.63 6.30
C ASN A 167 -13.19 -18.04 6.03
N PHE A 168 -13.39 -17.39 4.88
CA PHE A 168 -14.63 -16.68 4.52
C PHE A 168 -15.32 -17.32 3.32
N ALA A 169 -14.57 -17.67 2.28
CA ALA A 169 -15.07 -18.20 1.03
C ALA A 169 -15.63 -19.62 1.16
N SER A 170 -16.61 -19.96 0.30
CA SER A 170 -17.04 -21.34 0.09
C SER A 170 -16.01 -22.13 -0.72
N LYS A 171 -15.34 -21.46 -1.68
CA LYS A 171 -14.27 -21.99 -2.52
C LYS A 171 -13.32 -20.87 -2.95
N VAL A 172 -12.04 -21.18 -3.07
CA VAL A 172 -11.01 -20.29 -3.60
C VAL A 172 -10.36 -20.93 -4.83
N THR A 173 -10.43 -20.28 -5.98
CA THR A 173 -9.75 -20.73 -7.20
C THR A 173 -8.44 -19.95 -7.37
N LEU A 174 -7.30 -20.61 -7.30
CA LEU A 174 -5.99 -19.98 -7.51
C LEU A 174 -5.61 -20.04 -8.99
N ILE A 175 -5.67 -18.93 -9.70
CA ILE A 175 -5.26 -18.84 -11.11
C ILE A 175 -3.76 -18.54 -11.19
N HIS A 176 -3.01 -19.44 -11.81
CA HIS A 176 -1.59 -19.26 -12.04
C HIS A 176 -1.19 -19.58 -13.48
N ARG A 177 -0.30 -18.75 -14.04
CA ARG A 177 0.16 -18.84 -15.44
C ARG A 177 1.18 -19.95 -15.73
N ARG A 178 1.63 -20.69 -14.71
CA ARG A 178 2.59 -21.81 -14.82
C ARG A 178 2.03 -23.04 -14.11
N ASP A 179 2.78 -24.12 -14.12
CA ASP A 179 2.56 -25.35 -13.33
C ASP A 179 3.18 -25.32 -11.93
N GLU A 180 4.12 -24.42 -11.68
CA GLU A 180 4.79 -24.30 -10.38
C GLU A 180 4.56 -22.95 -9.69
N LEU A 181 4.42 -23.01 -8.38
CA LEU A 181 4.41 -21.81 -7.53
C LEU A 181 5.84 -21.40 -7.18
N ARG A 182 6.03 -20.09 -7.01
CA ARG A 182 7.24 -19.49 -6.44
C ARG A 182 6.97 -19.09 -4.99
N ALA A 183 6.51 -20.04 -4.19
CA ALA A 183 6.22 -19.86 -2.78
C ALA A 183 7.09 -20.78 -1.91
N GLU A 184 7.08 -20.57 -0.60
CA GLU A 184 7.72 -21.49 0.33
C GLU A 184 7.04 -22.86 0.27
N LYS A 185 7.84 -23.94 0.25
CA LYS A 185 7.32 -25.31 0.09
C LYS A 185 6.31 -25.71 1.16
N ILE A 186 6.44 -25.17 2.38
CA ILE A 186 5.45 -25.40 3.43
C ILE A 186 4.10 -24.75 3.12
N LEU A 187 4.10 -23.56 2.51
CA LEU A 187 2.89 -22.85 2.10
C LEU A 187 2.23 -23.52 0.91
N GLU A 188 3.02 -23.92 -0.10
CA GLU A 188 2.51 -24.72 -1.24
C GLU A 188 1.79 -25.98 -0.75
N HIS A 189 2.42 -26.73 0.15
CA HIS A 189 1.85 -27.95 0.70
C HIS A 189 0.58 -27.70 1.53
N ARG A 190 0.52 -26.60 2.31
CA ARG A 190 -0.70 -26.20 3.03
C ARG A 190 -1.82 -25.84 2.06
N LEU A 191 -1.51 -25.09 1.01
CA LEU A 191 -2.47 -24.68 -0.01
C LEU A 191 -3.07 -25.88 -0.74
N LEU A 192 -2.22 -26.79 -1.22
CA LEU A 192 -2.65 -27.99 -1.95
C LEU A 192 -3.43 -28.99 -1.09
N LYS A 193 -3.27 -28.95 0.24
CA LYS A 193 -4.05 -29.76 1.18
C LYS A 193 -5.38 -29.14 1.61
N ASN A 194 -5.60 -27.85 1.32
CA ASN A 194 -6.83 -27.18 1.73
C ASN A 194 -7.97 -27.57 0.76
N PRO A 195 -9.05 -28.23 1.23
CA PRO A 195 -10.11 -28.73 0.36
C PRO A 195 -10.94 -27.62 -0.30
N LYS A 196 -10.86 -26.38 0.20
CA LYS A 196 -11.53 -25.22 -0.41
C LYS A 196 -10.74 -24.59 -1.55
N ILE A 197 -9.46 -24.93 -1.72
CA ILE A 197 -8.61 -24.32 -2.74
C ILE A 197 -8.51 -25.23 -3.96
N VAL A 198 -8.81 -24.68 -5.13
CA VAL A 198 -8.66 -25.34 -6.43
C VAL A 198 -7.67 -24.55 -7.28
N PRO A 199 -6.45 -25.07 -7.51
CA PRO A 199 -5.51 -24.43 -8.43
C PRO A 199 -5.95 -24.60 -9.89
N LEU A 200 -5.81 -23.52 -10.66
CA LEU A 200 -6.02 -23.47 -12.10
C LEU A 200 -4.69 -23.06 -12.77
N TRP A 201 -3.90 -24.07 -13.12
CA TRP A 201 -2.55 -23.93 -13.70
C TRP A 201 -2.58 -23.60 -15.19
N PHE A 202 -1.57 -22.91 -15.70
CA PHE A 202 -1.48 -22.46 -17.10
C PHE A 202 -2.63 -21.55 -17.55
N HIS A 203 -3.21 -20.78 -16.63
CA HIS A 203 -4.28 -19.84 -16.93
C HIS A 203 -3.90 -18.41 -16.53
N THR A 204 -4.48 -17.46 -17.23
CA THR A 204 -4.42 -16.03 -16.95
C THR A 204 -5.82 -15.45 -16.98
N LEU A 205 -6.05 -14.40 -16.20
CA LEU A 205 -7.30 -13.65 -16.27
C LEU A 205 -7.31 -12.83 -17.56
N GLU A 206 -8.36 -12.97 -18.37
CA GLU A 206 -8.56 -12.22 -19.62
C GLU A 206 -9.49 -11.03 -19.40
N GLU A 207 -10.63 -11.24 -18.73
CA GLU A 207 -11.61 -10.21 -18.44
C GLU A 207 -12.36 -10.49 -17.13
N VAL A 208 -12.69 -9.43 -16.38
CA VAL A 208 -13.66 -9.47 -15.28
C VAL A 208 -15.03 -9.07 -15.83
N VAL A 209 -16.03 -9.92 -15.61
CA VAL A 209 -17.42 -9.68 -16.02
C VAL A 209 -18.33 -9.53 -14.81
N GLY A 210 -19.36 -8.69 -14.92
CA GLY A 210 -20.31 -8.40 -13.85
C GLY A 210 -21.43 -7.49 -14.33
N THR A 211 -22.54 -7.48 -13.60
CA THR A 211 -23.74 -6.67 -13.87
C THR A 211 -23.90 -5.56 -12.85
#